data_AF-W2TT42-F1
#
_entry.id   AF-W2TT42-F1
#
_cell.length_a   1.000
_cell.length_b   1.000
_cell.length_c   1.000
_cell.angle_alpha   90.00
_cell.angle_beta   90.00
_cell.angle_gamma   90.00
#
_symmetry.space_group_name_H-M   'P 1'
#
loop_
_entity.id
_entity.type
_entity.pdbx_description
1 polymer ?
#
loop_
_entity_poly.entity_id
_entity_poly.type
_entity_poly.pdbx_seq_one_letter_code
_entity_poly.pdbx_strand_id
1 'polypeptide(L)'
;MLLDFLRAAHLKNDCDGVIRRQSTTCSRTMLILWVLSLFHSSATYTIPLNPCHANSTFNLTIREPLLCELFPKITWYWFQFWKEDPLYSCILEDDALLKIENPERLKQLLPNREMLEKSFSEKSSKFDAKDFAKKAVKSWSPNYKKMRSHRRFGCNHKEENGNHTVVCLFVKM
;
A
#
# COMPACT_ATOMS: atom_id res chain seq x y z
N MET A 1 -25.63 17.76 -5.12
CA MET A 1 -24.93 19.07 -5.15
C MET A 1 -24.27 19.43 -3.83
N LEU A 2 -24.96 19.57 -2.68
CA LEU A 2 -24.28 19.84 -1.39
C LEU A 2 -23.58 18.59 -0.79
N LEU A 3 -24.14 17.40 -1.03
CA LEU A 3 -23.57 16.10 -0.58
C LEU A 3 -22.30 15.69 -1.33
N ASP A 4 -22.10 16.17 -2.56
CA ASP A 4 -20.92 15.87 -3.37
C ASP A 4 -19.71 16.70 -2.92
N PHE A 5 -19.96 17.92 -2.42
CA PHE A 5 -18.93 18.79 -1.85
C PHE A 5 -18.43 18.32 -0.48
N LEU A 6 -19.33 17.77 0.36
CA LEU A 6 -18.95 17.19 1.66
C LEU A 6 -18.17 15.87 1.51
N ARG A 7 -18.43 15.08 0.46
CA ARG A 7 -17.61 13.89 0.13
C ARG A 7 -16.19 14.25 -0.33
N ALA A 8 -16.04 15.30 -1.13
CA ALA A 8 -14.73 15.75 -1.59
C ALA A 8 -13.88 16.36 -0.45
N ALA A 9 -14.52 17.04 0.51
CA ALA A 9 -13.84 17.63 1.66
C ALA A 9 -13.38 16.57 2.69
N HIS A 10 -14.10 15.45 2.83
CA HIS A 10 -13.70 14.39 3.76
C HIS A 10 -12.58 13.49 3.21
N LEU A 11 -12.53 13.28 1.88
CA LEU A 11 -11.51 12.45 1.21
C LEU A 11 -10.10 13.08 1.19
N LYS A 12 -9.99 14.38 1.44
CA LYS A 12 -8.69 15.07 1.38
C LYS A 12 -7.90 15.00 2.68
N ASN A 13 -8.54 14.60 3.79
CA ASN A 13 -7.94 14.69 5.13
C ASN A 13 -7.32 13.39 5.67
N ASP A 14 -7.52 12.25 5.02
CA ASP A 14 -7.12 10.95 5.61
C ASP A 14 -5.64 10.60 5.40
N CYS A 15 -4.95 11.21 4.43
CA CYS A 15 -3.52 10.96 4.17
C CYS A 15 -2.58 12.04 4.75
N ASP A 16 -3.12 13.12 5.32
CA ASP A 16 -2.33 14.18 5.96
C ASP A 16 -2.30 14.06 7.50
N GLY A 17 -2.99 13.07 8.09
CA GLY A 17 -3.27 12.99 9.52
C GLY A 17 -2.37 12.07 10.37
N VAL A 18 -1.51 11.23 9.79
CA VAL A 18 -0.77 10.18 10.53
C VAL A 18 0.64 10.62 10.97
N ILE A 19 0.80 11.90 11.31
CA ILE A 19 2.01 12.38 12.02
C ILE A 19 1.61 12.81 13.44
N ARG A 20 1.24 11.84 14.28
CA ARG A 20 1.35 12.02 15.74
C ARG A 20 2.03 10.81 16.37
N ARG A 21 3.33 11.01 16.60
CA ARG A 21 4.22 10.24 17.47
C ARG A 21 3.47 9.69 18.69
N GLN A 22 3.41 8.37 18.84
CA GLN A 22 3.26 7.77 20.16
C GLN A 22 4.66 7.74 20.80
N SER A 23 4.94 8.78 21.59
CA SER A 23 6.01 8.79 22.58
C SER A 23 5.54 9.65 23.74
N THR A 24 4.97 9.00 24.76
CA THR A 24 5.44 9.02 26.16
C THR A 24 4.36 8.45 27.09
N THR A 25 4.85 7.61 28.01
CA THR A 25 4.27 7.04 29.23
C THR A 25 3.09 7.76 29.90
N CYS A 26 2.05 7.01 30.30
CA CYS A 26 1.32 7.18 31.57
C CYS A 26 0.43 5.94 31.83
N SER A 27 0.85 5.04 32.74
CA SER A 27 0.32 4.90 34.11
C SER A 27 -1.11 4.33 34.22
N ARG A 28 -1.16 3.10 34.74
CA ARG A 28 -2.27 2.36 35.37
C ARG A 28 -3.59 3.13 35.54
N THR A 29 -4.67 2.62 34.93
CA THR A 29 -5.98 2.36 35.59
C THR A 29 -6.82 1.41 34.72
N MET A 30 -7.21 0.29 35.32
CA MET A 30 -8.43 -0.55 35.20
C MET A 30 -9.47 -0.25 34.10
N LEU A 31 -10.34 -1.16 33.64
CA LEU A 31 -10.60 -2.61 33.73
C LEU A 31 -11.98 -2.73 33.04
N ILE A 32 -12.28 -3.86 32.40
CA ILE A 32 -13.64 -4.33 32.02
C ILE A 32 -14.31 -3.64 30.82
N LEU A 33 -14.37 -4.37 29.70
CA LEU A 33 -15.61 -4.72 28.99
C LEU A 33 -15.32 -5.92 28.08
N TRP A 34 -15.36 -7.10 28.68
CA TRP A 34 -15.43 -8.39 28.00
C TRP A 34 -16.86 -8.90 28.13
N VAL A 35 -17.74 -8.64 27.17
CA VAL A 35 -18.98 -9.39 27.01
C VAL A 35 -19.41 -9.40 25.53
N LEU A 36 -19.44 -10.60 24.94
CA LEU A 36 -20.17 -11.03 23.73
C LEU A 36 -19.66 -10.58 22.35
N SER A 37 -18.80 -11.42 21.76
CA SER A 37 -18.88 -11.75 20.32
C SER A 37 -18.14 -13.06 20.01
N LEU A 38 -18.78 -14.19 20.35
CA LEU A 38 -18.58 -15.47 19.65
C LEU A 38 -19.39 -15.40 18.35
N PHE A 39 -18.84 -15.95 17.26
CA PHE A 39 -19.37 -15.98 15.88
C PHE A 39 -19.14 -14.72 15.03
N HIS A 40 -17.93 -14.60 14.49
CA HIS A 40 -17.58 -14.87 13.08
C HIS A 40 -16.10 -14.50 12.97
N SER A 41 -15.22 -15.49 12.79
CA SER A 41 -13.82 -15.24 12.44
C SER A 41 -13.76 -14.73 10.99
N SER A 42 -14.29 -13.54 10.75
CA SER A 42 -13.98 -12.75 9.57
C SER A 42 -12.54 -12.31 9.76
N ALA A 43 -11.61 -12.98 9.07
CA ALA A 43 -10.23 -12.52 8.99
C ALA A 43 -10.25 -11.07 8.53
N THR A 44 -9.99 -10.15 9.46
CA THR A 44 -9.81 -8.74 9.16
C THR A 44 -8.46 -8.63 8.46
N TYR A 45 -8.46 -8.56 7.12
CA TYR A 45 -7.24 -8.29 6.38
C TYR A 45 -6.94 -6.79 6.50
N THR A 46 -6.20 -6.45 7.54
CA THR A 46 -5.48 -5.17 7.59
C THR A 46 -4.40 -5.17 6.53
N ILE A 47 -4.29 -4.09 5.76
CA ILE A 47 -3.04 -3.80 5.08
C ILE A 47 -2.04 -3.48 6.17
N PRO A 48 -1.00 -4.31 6.39
CA PRO A 48 -0.04 -4.01 7.44
C PRO A 48 0.66 -2.71 7.06
N LEU A 49 0.44 -1.66 7.84
CA LEU A 49 1.26 -0.44 7.77
C LEU A 49 2.74 -0.80 8.00
N ASN A 50 2.99 -1.81 8.86
CA ASN A 50 4.33 -2.33 9.10
C ASN A 50 4.89 -3.05 7.87
N PRO A 51 6.15 -2.75 7.47
CA PRO A 51 6.81 -3.45 6.36
C PRO A 51 6.69 -4.96 6.55
N CYS A 52 6.58 -5.71 5.45
CA CYS A 52 6.41 -7.16 5.56
C CYS A 52 7.59 -7.83 6.26
N HIS A 53 8.75 -7.18 6.20
CA HIS A 53 9.98 -7.58 6.87
C HIS A 53 10.65 -6.37 7.51
N ALA A 54 11.34 -6.56 8.63
CA ALA A 54 12.04 -5.48 9.34
C ALA A 54 13.07 -4.74 8.47
N ASN A 55 13.59 -5.39 7.43
CA ASN A 55 14.60 -4.85 6.52
C ASN A 55 14.02 -4.40 5.16
N SER A 56 12.70 -4.31 5.01
CA SER A 56 12.09 -3.87 3.74
C SER A 56 12.45 -2.41 3.47
N THR A 57 12.99 -2.14 2.28
CA THR A 57 13.21 -0.77 1.79
C THR A 57 11.89 -0.06 1.48
N PHE A 58 10.79 -0.81 1.35
CA PHE A 58 9.43 -0.29 1.26
C PHE A 58 8.86 0.05 2.64
N ASN A 59 9.46 1.04 3.28
CA ASN A 59 9.08 1.54 4.60
C ASN A 59 7.88 2.51 4.56
N LEU A 60 7.41 2.94 5.73
CA LEU A 60 6.25 3.83 5.87
C LEU A 60 6.35 5.12 5.03
N THR A 61 7.55 5.69 4.89
CA THR A 61 7.78 6.95 4.17
C THR A 61 7.31 6.88 2.72
N ILE A 62 7.54 5.77 2.03
CA ILE A 62 7.10 5.57 0.62
C ILE A 62 5.80 4.78 0.54
N ARG A 63 5.60 3.82 1.44
CA ARG A 63 4.45 2.93 1.41
C ARG A 63 3.14 3.67 1.60
N GLU A 64 3.05 4.51 2.64
CA GLU A 64 1.81 5.18 2.97
C GLU A 64 1.35 6.13 1.85
N PRO A 65 2.21 7.05 1.33
CA PRO A 65 1.82 7.88 0.20
C PRO A 65 1.44 7.07 -1.05
N LEU A 66 2.17 6.00 -1.36
CA LEU A 66 1.87 5.18 -2.54
C LEU A 66 0.52 4.47 -2.43
N LEU A 67 0.21 3.89 -1.27
CA LEU A 67 -1.05 3.19 -1.03
C LEU A 67 -2.23 4.16 -0.99
N CYS A 68 -2.04 5.34 -0.39
CA CYS A 68 -3.01 6.43 -0.40
C CYS A 68 -3.37 6.87 -1.83
N GLU A 69 -2.36 7.04 -2.69
CA GLU A 69 -2.57 7.45 -4.08
C GLU A 69 -3.21 6.33 -4.91
N LEU A 70 -2.78 5.07 -4.74
CA LEU A 70 -3.33 3.91 -5.46
C LEU A 70 -4.78 3.64 -5.10
N PHE A 71 -5.12 3.76 -3.82
CA PHE A 71 -6.40 3.40 -3.26
C PHE A 71 -6.88 4.47 -2.27
N PRO A 72 -7.33 5.63 -2.76
CA PRO A 72 -7.75 6.75 -1.91
C PRO A 72 -9.00 6.43 -1.07
N LYS A 73 -9.62 5.27 -1.27
CA LYS A 73 -10.76 4.75 -0.49
C LYS A 73 -10.38 3.62 0.47
N ILE A 74 -9.11 3.22 0.52
CA ILE A 74 -8.64 2.30 1.56
C ILE A 74 -8.77 3.03 2.88
N THR A 75 -9.79 2.64 3.65
CA THR A 75 -9.90 3.01 5.04
C THR A 75 -8.87 2.19 5.81
N TRP A 76 -7.89 2.86 6.43
CA TRP A 76 -6.88 2.23 7.29
C TRP A 76 -7.46 1.55 8.55
N TYR A 77 -8.78 1.68 8.75
CA TYR A 77 -9.51 1.02 9.82
C TYR A 77 -9.79 -0.45 9.50
N TRP A 78 -9.68 -1.26 10.57
CA TRP A 78 -9.71 -2.72 10.67
C TRP A 78 -10.92 -3.47 10.06
N PHE A 79 -11.80 -2.81 9.32
CA PHE A 79 -12.99 -3.42 8.73
C PHE A 79 -12.98 -3.29 7.21
N GLN A 80 -12.68 -4.42 6.55
CA GLN A 80 -12.60 -4.52 5.11
C GLN A 80 -13.96 -4.97 4.53
N PHE A 81 -14.64 -4.08 3.79
CA PHE A 81 -15.83 -4.44 3.00
C PHE A 81 -15.88 -3.77 1.61
N TRP A 82 -14.75 -3.35 1.05
CA TRP A 82 -14.72 -2.89 -0.34
C TRP A 82 -14.35 -4.07 -1.25
N LYS A 83 -15.37 -4.70 -1.86
CA LYS A 83 -15.25 -5.89 -2.74
C LYS A 83 -14.39 -5.68 -4.00
N GLU A 84 -13.97 -4.45 -4.28
CA GLU A 84 -13.39 -4.04 -5.57
C GLU A 84 -11.89 -3.76 -5.54
N ASP A 85 -11.29 -3.50 -4.37
CA ASP A 85 -9.86 -3.18 -4.29
C ASP A 85 -9.02 -4.45 -4.03
N PRO A 86 -7.83 -4.58 -4.63
CA PRO A 86 -6.96 -5.73 -4.44
C PRO A 86 -6.41 -5.78 -3.00
N LEU A 87 -6.19 -7.00 -2.49
CA LEU A 87 -5.61 -7.23 -1.17
C LEU A 87 -4.09 -7.17 -1.20
N TYR A 88 -3.48 -6.52 -0.20
CA TYR A 88 -2.02 -6.49 -0.08
C TYR A 88 -1.45 -7.88 0.21
N SER A 89 -0.29 -8.22 -0.37
CA SER A 89 0.38 -9.50 -0.20
C SER A 89 1.88 -9.31 0.01
N CYS A 90 2.38 -9.78 1.16
CA CYS A 90 3.81 -9.72 1.47
C CYS A 90 4.68 -10.55 0.51
N ILE A 91 4.17 -11.67 0.01
CA ILE A 91 4.87 -12.46 -1.01
C ILE A 91 5.08 -11.63 -2.28
N LEU A 92 4.07 -10.85 -2.68
CA LEU A 92 4.19 -9.97 -3.86
C LEU A 92 5.07 -8.74 -3.61
N GLU A 93 5.25 -8.30 -2.36
CA GLU A 93 6.24 -7.28 -2.00
C GLU A 93 7.67 -7.78 -2.19
N ASP A 94 7.94 -9.03 -1.81
CA ASP A 94 9.24 -9.67 -2.01
C ASP A 94 9.51 -9.92 -3.50
N ASP A 95 8.51 -10.41 -4.23
CA ASP A 95 8.57 -10.57 -5.69
C ASP A 95 8.85 -9.22 -6.38
N ALA A 96 8.25 -8.13 -5.88
CA ALA A 96 8.48 -6.77 -6.40
C ALA A 96 9.90 -6.27 -6.12
N LEU A 97 10.50 -6.58 -4.96
CA LEU A 97 11.91 -6.29 -4.70
C LEU A 97 12.80 -7.08 -5.65
N LEU A 98 12.55 -8.39 -5.78
CA LEU A 98 13.32 -9.24 -6.69
C LEU A 98 13.20 -8.75 -8.13
N LYS A 99 12.06 -8.20 -8.55
CA LYS A 99 11.89 -7.57 -9.86
C LYS A 99 12.85 -6.40 -10.07
N ILE A 100 13.02 -5.56 -9.05
CA ILE A 100 13.91 -4.40 -9.10
C ILE A 100 15.37 -4.85 -9.20
N GLU A 101 15.75 -5.85 -8.41
CA GLU A 101 17.15 -6.27 -8.28
C GLU A 101 17.61 -7.25 -9.37
N ASN A 102 16.75 -8.18 -9.76
CA ASN A 102 17.08 -9.23 -10.71
C ASN A 102 15.82 -9.67 -11.50
N PRO A 103 15.41 -8.89 -12.51
CA PRO A 103 14.18 -9.16 -13.26
C PRO A 103 14.20 -10.50 -13.99
N GLU A 104 15.36 -10.98 -14.43
CA GLU A 104 15.50 -12.27 -15.11
C GLU A 104 15.30 -13.44 -14.16
N ARG A 105 15.80 -13.34 -12.92
CA ARG A 105 15.55 -14.35 -11.89
C ARG A 105 14.07 -14.45 -11.53
N LEU A 106 13.35 -13.33 -11.43
CA LEU A 106 11.90 -13.38 -11.20
C LEU A 106 11.18 -14.12 -12.34
N LYS A 107 11.52 -13.84 -13.61
CA LYS A 107 10.93 -14.52 -14.77
C LYS A 107 11.18 -16.03 -14.73
N GLN A 108 12.38 -16.46 -14.31
CA GLN A 108 12.71 -17.88 -14.17
C GLN A 108 11.92 -18.58 -13.06
N LEU A 109 11.68 -17.88 -11.95
CA LEU A 109 10.91 -18.43 -10.82
C LEU A 109 9.40 -18.47 -11.10
N LEU A 110 8.89 -17.51 -11.86
CA LEU A 110 7.46 -17.32 -12.11
C LEU A 110 7.12 -17.21 -13.62
N PRO A 111 7.54 -18.16 -14.48
CA PRO A 111 7.50 -18.00 -15.94
C PRO A 111 6.08 -17.92 -16.52
N ASN A 112 5.08 -18.47 -15.81
CA ASN A 112 3.70 -18.61 -16.30
C ASN A 112 2.68 -17.83 -15.45
N ARG A 113 3.12 -16.95 -14.56
CA ARG A 113 2.20 -16.20 -13.70
C ARG A 113 1.70 -14.97 -14.46
N GLU A 114 0.40 -14.89 -14.73
CA GLU A 114 -0.21 -13.69 -15.30
C GLU A 114 -0.16 -12.56 -14.25
N MET A 115 0.90 -11.74 -14.33
CA MET A 115 1.12 -10.62 -13.45
C MET A 115 1.02 -9.32 -14.24
N LEU A 116 0.20 -8.39 -13.76
CA LEU A 116 0.26 -7.01 -14.23
C LEU A 116 1.36 -6.30 -13.44
N GLU A 117 2.40 -5.89 -14.14
CA GLU A 117 3.51 -5.14 -13.58
C GLU A 117 3.32 -3.64 -13.82
N LYS A 118 3.64 -2.83 -12.80
CA LYS A 118 3.74 -1.38 -12.91
C LYS A 118 5.02 -0.92 -12.25
N SER A 119 5.83 -0.20 -13.01
CA SER A 119 7.08 0.39 -12.52
C SER A 119 7.09 1.88 -12.78
N PHE A 120 7.81 2.60 -11.93
CA PHE A 120 8.12 4.01 -12.12
C PHE A 120 9.50 4.27 -11.53
N SER A 121 10.32 5.04 -12.26
CA SER A 121 11.66 5.43 -11.81
C SER A 121 11.86 6.92 -12.04
N GLU A 122 12.46 7.58 -11.07
CA GLU A 122 12.81 9.00 -11.15
C GLU A 122 14.14 9.25 -10.44
N LYS A 123 15.04 9.98 -11.11
CA LYS A 123 16.28 10.46 -10.51
C LYS A 123 16.00 11.80 -9.82
N SER A 124 16.26 11.88 -8.51
CA SER A 124 16.04 13.10 -7.75
C SER A 124 17.14 13.32 -6.71
N SER A 125 17.63 14.55 -6.59
CA SER A 125 18.55 14.96 -5.52
C SER A 125 17.82 15.37 -4.24
N LYS A 126 16.50 15.56 -4.30
CA LYS A 126 15.62 15.89 -3.18
C LYS A 126 14.38 15.01 -3.27
N PHE A 127 14.46 13.82 -2.71
CA PHE A 127 13.36 12.87 -2.74
C PHE A 127 12.18 13.35 -1.89
N ASP A 128 11.04 13.58 -2.53
CA ASP A 128 9.74 13.80 -1.89
C ASP A 128 8.86 12.58 -2.18
N ALA A 129 8.63 11.76 -1.16
CA ALA A 129 7.88 10.52 -1.31
C ALA A 129 6.42 10.75 -1.75
N LYS A 130 5.80 11.87 -1.36
CA LYS A 130 4.40 12.20 -1.70
C LYS A 130 4.29 12.61 -3.17
N ASP A 131 5.19 13.47 -3.63
CA ASP A 131 5.25 13.85 -5.05
C ASP A 131 5.63 12.65 -5.94
N PHE A 132 6.62 11.86 -5.51
CA PHE A 132 7.02 10.64 -6.21
C PHE A 132 5.87 9.63 -6.34
N ALA A 133 5.15 9.35 -5.25
CA ALA A 133 3.99 8.46 -5.26
C ALA A 133 2.90 8.96 -6.22
N LYS A 134 2.58 10.26 -6.15
CA LYS A 134 1.60 10.88 -7.03
C LYS A 134 1.98 10.77 -8.51
N LYS A 135 3.25 11.01 -8.86
CA LYS A 135 3.77 10.85 -10.23
C LYS A 135 3.71 9.39 -10.69
N ALA A 136 4.17 8.47 -9.86
CA ALA A 136 4.15 7.04 -10.13
C ALA A 136 2.73 6.56 -10.44
N VAL A 137 1.80 6.84 -9.53
CA VAL A 137 0.40 6.41 -9.64
C VAL A 137 -0.29 7.08 -10.82
N LYS A 138 -0.08 8.39 -11.03
CA LYS A 138 -0.57 9.10 -12.22
C LYS A 138 -0.08 8.47 -13.52
N SER A 139 1.17 8.02 -13.59
CA SER A 139 1.71 7.34 -14.78
C SER A 139 1.01 6.00 -15.07
N TRP A 140 0.44 5.37 -14.04
CA TRP A 140 -0.29 4.11 -14.14
C TRP A 140 -1.79 4.27 -14.40
N SER A 141 -2.31 5.51 -14.35
CA SER A 141 -3.75 5.82 -14.49
C SER A 141 -4.49 5.16 -15.66
N PRO A 142 -3.89 4.98 -16.87
CA PRO A 142 -4.58 4.26 -17.95
C PRO A 142 -4.91 2.80 -17.63
N ASN A 143 -4.27 2.22 -16.61
CA ASN A 143 -4.40 0.82 -16.24
C ASN A 143 -5.22 0.58 -14.97
N TYR A 144 -5.78 1.62 -14.33
CA TYR A 144 -6.46 1.45 -13.04
C TYR A 144 -7.59 0.43 -13.08
N LYS A 145 -8.40 0.41 -14.15
CA LYS A 145 -9.47 -0.59 -14.31
C LYS A 145 -8.90 -2.02 -14.31
N LYS A 146 -7.75 -2.21 -14.99
CA LYS A 146 -7.05 -3.50 -15.02
C LYS A 146 -6.46 -3.81 -13.65
N MET A 147 -5.82 -2.87 -12.97
CA MET A 147 -5.23 -3.07 -11.64
C MET A 147 -6.30 -3.48 -10.61
N ARG A 148 -7.46 -2.83 -10.61
CA ARG A 148 -8.59 -3.18 -9.73
C ARG A 148 -9.24 -4.51 -10.04
N SER A 149 -9.11 -5.03 -11.26
CA SER A 149 -9.61 -6.37 -11.58
C SER A 149 -8.73 -7.49 -11.02
N HIS A 150 -7.57 -7.18 -10.41
CA HIS A 150 -6.69 -8.16 -9.77
C HIS A 150 -7.11 -8.31 -8.31
N ARG A 151 -6.88 -9.50 -7.73
CA ARG A 151 -7.33 -9.80 -6.36
C ARG A 151 -6.27 -9.50 -5.31
N ARG A 152 -5.00 -9.53 -5.71
CA ARG A 152 -3.87 -9.26 -4.82
C ARG A 152 -2.84 -8.37 -5.47
N PHE A 153 -2.13 -7.61 -4.66
CA PHE A 153 -1.01 -6.80 -5.09
C PHE A 153 0.08 -6.71 -4.02
N GLY A 154 1.29 -6.36 -4.43
CA GLY A 154 2.40 -6.02 -3.55
C GLY A 154 3.34 -5.06 -4.26
N CYS A 155 3.95 -4.15 -3.51
CA CYS A 155 4.84 -3.14 -4.06
C CYS A 155 6.16 -3.13 -3.30
N ASN A 156 7.23 -2.72 -3.98
CA ASN A 156 8.50 -2.43 -3.34
C ASN A 156 9.17 -1.20 -3.96
N HIS A 157 10.12 -0.62 -3.23
CA HIS A 157 10.87 0.57 -3.61
C HIS A 157 12.35 0.36 -3.32
N LYS A 158 13.21 0.84 -4.22
CA LYS A 158 14.66 0.87 -4.03
C LYS A 158 15.22 2.19 -4.51
N GLU A 159 16.17 2.73 -3.75
CA GLU A 159 17.02 3.82 -4.18
C GLU A 159 18.39 3.28 -4.55
N GLU A 160 18.89 3.67 -5.72
CA GLU A 160 20.25 3.36 -6.14
C GLU A 160 20.84 4.57 -6.89
N ASN A 161 21.96 5.11 -6.40
CA ASN A 161 22.66 6.27 -6.99
C ASN A 161 21.74 7.49 -7.23
N GLY A 162 20.83 7.77 -6.28
CA GLY A 162 19.83 8.85 -6.36
C GLY A 162 18.70 8.61 -7.38
N ASN A 163 18.62 7.40 -7.95
CA ASN A 163 17.49 6.96 -8.75
C ASN A 163 16.53 6.14 -7.88
N HIS A 164 15.30 6.62 -7.72
CA HIS A 164 14.26 5.95 -6.95
C HIS A 164 13.40 5.14 -7.91
N THR A 165 13.28 3.85 -7.67
CA THR A 165 12.44 2.94 -8.46
C THR A 165 11.39 2.31 -7.57
N VAL A 166 10.13 2.34 -8.00
CA VAL A 166 9.03 1.61 -7.38
C VAL A 166 8.48 0.60 -8.38
N VAL A 167 8.19 -0.60 -7.90
CA VAL A 167 7.52 -1.66 -8.66
C VAL A 167 6.32 -2.14 -7.86
N CYS A 168 5.19 -2.28 -8.52
CA CYS A 168 3.99 -2.93 -8.01
C CYS A 168 3.60 -4.10 -8.92
N LEU A 169 3.34 -5.26 -8.31
CA LEU A 169 2.87 -6.46 -8.96
C LEU A 169 1.42 -6.72 -8.57
N PHE A 170 0.58 -6.99 -9.56
CA PHE A 170 -0.84 -7.31 -9.38
C PHE A 170 -1.11 -8.69 -9.97
N VAL A 171 -1.83 -9.55 -9.24
CA VAL A 171 -2.14 -10.92 -9.70
C VAL A 171 -3.65 -11.17 -9.71
N LYS A 172 -4.13 -11.77 -10.81
CA LYS A 172 -5.48 -12.34 -10.85
C LYS A 172 -5.45 -13.65 -10.06
N MET A 173 -6.44 -13.84 -9.19
CA MET A 173 -6.73 -15.12 -8.57
C MET A 173 -8.06 -15.61 -9.09
#